data_AF-A0A366ZVG4-F1
#
_entry.id   AF-A0A366ZVG4-F1
#
_cell.length_a   1.000
_cell.length_b   1.000
_cell.length_c   1.000
_cell.angle_alpha   90.00
_cell.angle_beta   90.00
_cell.angle_gamma   90.00
#
_symmetry.space_group_name_H-M   'P 1'
#
loop_
_entity.id
_entity.type
_entity.pdbx_description
1 polymer ?
#
loop_
_entity_poly.entity_id
_entity_poly.type
_entity_poly.pdbx_seq_one_letter_code
_entity_poly.pdbx_strand_id
1 'polypeptide(L)'
;MPTEAGATPPQDAADRALADLVTEIDRCVDELRQARARAETLSRYRRDGEAWVDVVTSEARPLIVERISTVLATLSAAGHRWRREQAAALQAEQISINRIAALFGVTRQRISALLRETDQTEQADGTDRADPAG
;
A
#
# COMPACT_ATOMS: atom_id res chain seq x y z
N MET A 1 7.15 27.13 27.89
CA MET A 1 7.71 26.65 26.61
C MET A 1 6.66 25.76 25.99
N PRO A 2 6.03 26.16 24.87
CA PRO A 2 4.88 25.44 24.32
C PRO A 2 5.37 24.19 23.56
N THR A 3 4.81 23.04 23.90
CA THR A 3 4.95 21.80 23.13
C THR A 3 3.97 21.90 21.97
N GLU A 4 4.45 22.28 20.79
CA GLU A 4 3.70 22.12 19.54
C GLU A 4 3.50 20.62 19.33
N ALA A 5 2.29 20.13 19.63
CA ALA A 5 1.79 18.86 19.13
C ALA A 5 1.59 19.01 17.62
N GLY A 6 2.70 19.03 16.88
CA GLY A 6 2.75 19.40 15.48
C GLY A 6 2.39 18.25 14.57
N ALA A 7 1.47 18.50 13.64
CA ALA A 7 1.28 17.66 12.46
C ALA A 7 2.64 17.25 11.87
N THR A 8 2.82 15.96 11.58
CA THR A 8 4.08 15.51 10.98
C THR A 8 4.26 16.26 9.65
N PRO A 9 5.41 16.92 9.41
CA PRO A 9 5.65 17.60 8.14
C PRO A 9 5.38 16.67 6.94
N PRO A 10 4.83 17.18 5.83
CA PRO A 10 4.55 16.36 4.64
C PRO A 10 5.78 15.59 4.13
N GLN A 11 6.99 16.15 4.29
CA GLN A 11 8.24 15.48 3.96
C GLN A 11 8.48 14.23 4.82
N ASP A 12 8.33 14.35 6.14
CA ASP A 12 8.47 13.26 7.10
C ASP A 12 7.37 12.19 6.89
N ALA A 13 6.18 12.59 6.46
CA ALA A 13 5.10 11.68 6.08
C ALA A 13 5.43 10.91 4.79
N ALA A 14 5.99 11.57 3.78
CA ALA A 14 6.44 10.95 2.54
C ALA A 14 7.58 9.96 2.78
N ASP A 15 8.61 10.34 3.55
CA ASP A 15 9.74 9.45 3.85
C ASP A 15 9.29 8.18 4.59
N ARG A 16 8.38 8.32 5.56
CA ARG A 16 7.76 7.16 6.24
C ARG A 16 6.95 6.30 5.28
N ALA A 17 6.11 6.90 4.44
CA ALA A 17 5.29 6.14 3.49
C ALA A 17 6.15 5.41 2.43
N LEU A 18 7.29 5.97 2.05
CA LEU A 18 8.25 5.29 1.17
C LEU A 18 8.92 4.12 1.87
N ALA A 19 9.37 4.29 3.12
CA ALA A 19 9.95 3.21 3.92
C ALA A 19 8.95 2.07 4.16
N ASP A 20 7.69 2.42 4.45
CA ASP A 20 6.59 1.46 4.60
C ASP A 20 6.33 0.72 3.28
N LEU A 21 6.32 1.42 2.14
CA LEU A 21 6.17 0.80 0.83
C LEU A 21 7.29 -0.21 0.54
N VAL A 22 8.55 0.14 0.84
CA VAL A 22 9.69 -0.79 0.66
C VAL A 22 9.50 -2.02 1.54
N THR A 23 9.15 -1.84 2.80
CA THR A 23 8.89 -2.94 3.75
C THR A 23 7.77 -3.87 3.25
N GLU A 24 6.68 -3.30 2.75
CA GLU A 24 5.56 -4.09 2.21
C GLU A 24 5.92 -4.80 0.90
N ILE A 25 6.76 -4.20 0.05
CA ILE A 25 7.30 -4.86 -1.14
C ILE A 25 8.11 -6.09 -0.74
N ASP A 26 9.02 -5.97 0.23
CA ASP A 26 9.85 -7.08 0.68
C ASP A 26 8.99 -8.23 1.23
N ARG A 27 8.00 -7.89 2.06
CA ARG A 27 7.02 -8.86 2.56
C ARG A 27 6.26 -9.55 1.42
N CYS A 28 5.80 -8.79 0.43
CA CYS A 28 5.08 -9.33 -0.72
C CYS A 28 5.97 -10.25 -1.57
N VAL A 29 7.25 -9.91 -1.74
CA VAL A 29 8.23 -10.77 -2.42
C VAL A 29 8.35 -12.12 -1.70
N ASP A 30 8.44 -12.12 -0.37
CA ASP A 30 8.53 -13.35 0.41
C ASP A 30 7.25 -14.20 0.32
N GLU A 31 6.07 -13.58 0.35
CA GLU A 31 4.81 -14.29 0.13
C GLU A 31 4.72 -14.91 -1.28
N LEU A 32 5.14 -14.17 -2.32
CA LEU A 32 5.16 -14.67 -3.69
C LEU A 32 6.18 -15.80 -3.89
N ARG A 33 7.33 -15.75 -3.20
CA ARG A 33 8.30 -16.87 -3.19
C ARG A 33 7.68 -18.13 -2.59
N GLN A 34 6.95 -18.01 -1.50
CA GLN A 34 6.24 -19.15 -0.89
C GLN A 34 5.15 -19.70 -1.82
N ALA A 35 4.36 -18.81 -2.43
CA ALA A 35 3.33 -19.19 -3.40
C ALA A 35 3.93 -19.93 -4.61
N ARG A 36 5.07 -19.45 -5.11
CA ARG A 36 5.84 -20.10 -6.20
C ARG A 36 6.29 -21.51 -5.80
N ALA A 37 6.91 -21.67 -4.62
CA ALA A 37 7.37 -22.98 -4.15
C ALA A 37 6.20 -23.98 -3.98
N ARG A 38 5.03 -23.49 -3.57
CA ARG A 38 3.80 -24.30 -3.49
C ARG A 38 3.32 -24.70 -4.88
N ALA A 39 3.25 -23.76 -5.83
CA ALA A 39 2.86 -24.04 -7.21
C ALA A 39 3.77 -25.09 -7.87
N GLU A 40 5.07 -25.03 -7.63
CA GLU A 40 6.03 -26.05 -8.10
C GLU A 40 5.75 -27.43 -7.50
N THR A 41 5.30 -27.49 -6.25
CA THR A 41 4.90 -28.75 -5.59
C THR A 41 3.64 -29.33 -6.22
N LEU A 42 2.60 -28.52 -6.43
CA LEU A 42 1.38 -28.97 -7.11
C LEU A 42 1.67 -29.42 -8.57
N SER A 43 2.60 -28.75 -9.25
CA SER A 43 3.06 -29.13 -10.58
C SER A 43 3.78 -30.48 -10.60
N ARG A 44 4.51 -30.84 -9.54
CA ARG A 44 5.12 -32.18 -9.40
C ARG A 44 4.06 -33.25 -9.26
N TYR A 45 3.13 -33.10 -8.32
CA TYR A 45 2.02 -34.05 -8.14
C TYR A 45 1.25 -34.29 -9.43
N ARG A 46 0.98 -33.21 -10.19
CA ARG A 46 0.30 -33.33 -11.47
C ARG A 46 1.11 -34.13 -12.49
N ARG A 47 2.44 -33.94 -12.56
CA ARG A 47 3.34 -34.70 -13.44
C ARG A 47 3.44 -36.17 -13.04
N ASP A 48 3.31 -36.47 -11.75
CA ASP A 48 3.31 -37.83 -11.21
C ASP A 48 1.97 -38.56 -11.44
N GLY A 49 0.98 -37.87 -12.02
CA GLY A 49 -0.27 -38.45 -12.49
C GLY A 49 -1.48 -38.22 -11.57
N GLU A 50 -1.32 -37.49 -10.46
CA GLU A 50 -2.43 -37.21 -9.55
C GLU A 50 -3.57 -36.43 -10.24
N ALA A 51 -4.80 -36.72 -9.83
CA ALA A 51 -5.98 -36.00 -10.28
C ALA A 51 -6.02 -34.60 -9.66
N TRP A 52 -6.50 -33.61 -10.42
CA TRP A 52 -6.57 -32.22 -9.95
C TRP A 52 -7.36 -32.04 -8.67
N VAL A 53 -8.40 -32.85 -8.45
CA VAL A 53 -9.20 -32.78 -7.21
C VAL A 53 -8.33 -33.13 -6.00
N ASP A 54 -7.45 -34.12 -6.09
CA ASP A 54 -6.58 -34.52 -4.99
C ASP A 54 -5.45 -33.49 -4.78
N VAL A 55 -4.89 -32.96 -5.87
CA VAL A 55 -3.85 -31.92 -5.84
C VAL A 55 -4.35 -30.63 -5.17
N VAL A 56 -5.55 -30.18 -5.51
CA VAL A 56 -6.13 -28.94 -4.94
C VAL A 56 -6.64 -29.18 -3.51
N THR A 57 -7.19 -30.36 -3.22
CA THR A 57 -7.68 -30.69 -1.87
C THR A 57 -6.55 -30.90 -0.87
N SER A 58 -5.39 -31.36 -1.32
CA SER A 58 -4.17 -31.48 -0.51
C SER A 58 -3.40 -30.17 -0.34
N GLU A 59 -3.83 -29.09 -0.99
CA GLU A 59 -3.18 -27.79 -0.88
C GLU A 59 -3.31 -27.21 0.54
N ALA A 60 -2.17 -26.94 1.18
CA ALA A 60 -2.15 -26.30 2.49
C ALA A 60 -2.56 -24.83 2.41
N ARG A 61 -3.51 -24.43 3.27
CA ARG A 61 -4.00 -23.05 3.35
C ARG A 61 -2.97 -22.07 3.91
N PRO A 62 -3.05 -20.77 3.56
CA PRO A 62 -3.89 -20.20 2.49
C PRO A 62 -3.44 -20.66 1.10
N LEU A 63 -4.44 -20.83 0.22
CA LEU A 63 -4.26 -21.25 -1.16
C LEU A 63 -3.38 -20.24 -1.91
N ILE A 64 -2.71 -20.69 -2.97
CA ILE A 64 -1.89 -19.82 -3.84
C ILE A 64 -2.70 -18.60 -4.31
N VAL A 65 -3.96 -18.81 -4.72
CA VAL A 65 -4.83 -17.74 -5.22
C VAL A 65 -5.22 -16.74 -4.14
N GLU A 66 -5.40 -17.20 -2.90
CA GLU A 66 -5.70 -16.33 -1.75
C GLU A 66 -4.48 -15.46 -1.44
N ARG A 67 -3.28 -16.06 -1.41
CA ARG A 67 -2.02 -15.33 -1.19
C ARG A 67 -1.77 -14.27 -2.26
N ILE A 68 -1.95 -14.61 -3.54
CA ILE A 68 -1.79 -13.64 -4.64
C ILE A 68 -2.77 -12.49 -4.47
N SER A 69 -4.03 -12.80 -4.13
CA SER A 69 -5.06 -11.78 -3.91
C SER A 69 -4.70 -10.84 -2.75
N THR A 70 -4.22 -11.40 -1.64
CA THR A 70 -3.72 -10.61 -0.50
C THR A 70 -2.55 -9.73 -0.89
N VAL A 71 -1.54 -10.26 -1.60
CA VAL A 71 -0.38 -9.49 -2.05
C VAL A 71 -0.81 -8.32 -2.95
N LEU A 72 -1.70 -8.55 -3.91
CA LEU A 72 -2.21 -7.48 -4.78
C LEU A 72 -2.96 -6.40 -4.00
N ALA A 73 -3.78 -6.78 -3.01
CA ALA A 73 -4.48 -5.83 -2.16
C ALA A 73 -3.50 -5.00 -1.32
N THR A 74 -2.51 -5.63 -0.70
CA THR A 74 -1.48 -4.97 0.11
C THR A 74 -0.66 -3.98 -0.72
N LEU A 75 -0.16 -4.40 -1.89
CA LEU A 75 0.63 -3.53 -2.77
C LEU A 75 -0.20 -2.36 -3.31
N SER A 76 -1.48 -2.60 -3.63
CA SER A 76 -2.38 -1.53 -4.06
C SER A 76 -2.58 -0.48 -2.97
N ALA A 77 -2.79 -0.92 -1.72
CA ALA A 77 -2.96 -0.04 -0.57
C ALA A 77 -1.67 0.76 -0.26
N ALA A 78 -0.52 0.08 -0.18
CA ALA A 78 0.77 0.72 0.08
C ALA A 78 1.13 1.73 -1.04
N GLY A 79 0.94 1.35 -2.30
CA GLY A 79 1.18 2.22 -3.45
C GLY A 79 0.21 3.41 -3.53
N HIS A 80 -1.04 3.27 -3.08
CA HIS A 80 -1.97 4.39 -2.96
C HIS A 80 -1.52 5.39 -1.89
N ARG A 81 -1.15 4.88 -0.70
CA ARG A 81 -0.62 5.72 0.39
C ARG A 81 0.64 6.47 -0.04
N TRP A 82 1.59 5.80 -0.67
CA TRP A 82 2.80 6.45 -1.18
C TRP A 82 2.48 7.56 -2.20
N ARG A 83 1.64 7.29 -3.21
CA ARG A 83 1.25 8.30 -4.21
C ARG A 83 0.61 9.53 -3.57
N ARG A 84 -0.15 9.32 -2.50
CA ARG A 84 -0.81 10.39 -1.74
C ARG A 84 0.22 11.28 -1.04
N GLU A 85 1.08 10.68 -0.21
CA GLU A 85 2.08 11.45 0.56
C GLU A 85 3.13 12.11 -0.35
N GLN A 86 3.54 11.44 -1.42
CA GLN A 86 4.45 12.02 -2.39
C GLN A 86 3.84 13.26 -3.07
N ALA A 87 2.55 13.21 -3.43
CA ALA A 87 1.89 14.36 -4.03
C ALA A 87 1.77 15.54 -3.04
N ALA A 88 1.50 15.26 -1.77
CA ALA A 88 1.44 16.26 -0.70
C ALA A 88 2.81 16.92 -0.46
N ALA A 89 3.88 16.13 -0.38
CA ALA A 89 5.24 16.65 -0.24
C ALA A 89 5.63 17.58 -1.41
N LEU A 90 5.36 17.17 -2.66
CA LEU A 90 5.64 18.01 -3.83
C LEU A 90 4.82 19.31 -3.83
N GLN A 91 3.58 19.28 -3.31
CA GLN A 91 2.75 20.47 -3.19
C GLN A 91 3.26 21.42 -2.10
N ALA A 92 3.78 20.89 -0.99
CA ALA A 92 4.47 21.67 0.04
C ALA A 92 5.76 22.33 -0.49
N GLU A 93 6.43 21.69 -1.45
CA GLU A 93 7.54 22.28 -2.23
C GLU A 93 7.08 23.31 -3.28
N GLN A 94 5.80 23.69 -3.29
CA GLN A 94 5.18 24.65 -4.22
C GLN A 94 5.17 24.19 -5.68
N ILE A 95 5.31 22.88 -5.94
CA ILE A 95 5.19 22.34 -7.29
C ILE A 95 3.71 22.35 -7.70
N SER A 96 3.43 22.96 -8.86
CA SER A 96 2.06 23.06 -9.36
C SER A 96 1.42 21.70 -9.62
N ILE A 97 0.11 21.58 -9.38
CA ILE A 97 -0.69 20.37 -9.65
C ILE A 97 -0.51 19.88 -11.10
N ASN A 98 -0.41 20.79 -12.08
CA ASN A 98 -0.20 20.43 -13.48
C ASN A 98 1.16 19.75 -13.70
N ARG A 99 2.21 20.21 -12.99
CA ARG A 99 3.53 19.60 -13.07
C ARG A 99 3.56 18.25 -12.36
N ILE A 100 2.93 18.14 -11.19
CA ILE A 100 2.78 16.86 -10.48
C ILE A 100 2.03 15.84 -11.35
N ALA A 101 0.93 16.24 -11.98
CA ALA A 101 0.15 15.40 -12.89
C ALA A 101 1.00 14.86 -14.05
N ALA A 102 1.82 15.72 -14.66
CA ALA A 102 2.74 15.32 -15.72
C ALA A 102 3.83 14.34 -15.22
N LEU A 103 4.41 14.57 -14.03
CA LEU A 103 5.41 13.67 -13.43
C LEU A 103 4.83 12.29 -13.13
N PHE A 104 3.59 12.23 -12.68
CA PHE A 104 2.90 11.00 -12.32
C PHE A 104 2.26 10.30 -13.54
N GLY A 105 2.25 10.93 -14.71
CA GLY A 105 1.60 10.41 -15.91
C GLY A 105 0.08 10.30 -15.78
N VAL A 106 -0.54 11.12 -14.92
CA VAL A 106 -1.98 11.11 -14.66
C VAL A 106 -2.63 12.47 -14.95
N THR A 107 -3.95 12.51 -14.95
CA THR A 107 -4.68 13.76 -15.15
C THR A 107 -4.62 14.66 -13.91
N ARG A 108 -4.81 15.97 -14.12
CA ARG A 108 -4.93 16.97 -13.04
C ARG A 108 -5.98 16.57 -12.00
N GLN A 109 -7.14 16.08 -12.47
CA GLN A 109 -8.25 15.66 -11.60
C GLN A 109 -7.83 14.56 -10.62
N ARG A 110 -6.99 13.62 -11.07
CA ARG A 110 -6.50 12.52 -10.23
C ARG A 110 -5.56 13.02 -9.14
N ILE A 111 -4.69 13.98 -9.43
CA ILE A 111 -3.84 14.63 -8.40
C ILE A 111 -4.69 15.44 -7.42
N SER A 112 -5.67 16.22 -7.91
CA SER A 112 -6.58 16.96 -7.03
C SER A 112 -7.43 16.06 -6.13
N ALA A 113 -7.72 14.82 -6.53
CA ALA A 113 -8.37 13.84 -5.66
C ALA A 113 -7.43 13.36 -4.56
N LEU A 114 -6.19 12.98 -4.91
CA LEU A 114 -5.18 12.52 -3.94
C LEU A 114 -4.86 13.57 -2.86
N LEU A 115 -4.75 14.84 -3.25
CA LEU A 115 -4.47 15.92 -2.29
C LEU A 115 -5.65 16.12 -1.31
N ARG A 116 -6.89 16.14 -1.81
CA ARG A 116 -8.08 16.25 -0.94
C ARG A 116 -8.24 15.08 0.03
N GLU A 117 -7.83 13.88 -0.35
CA GLU A 117 -7.84 12.71 0.55
C GLU A 117 -6.83 12.87 1.70
N THR A 118 -5.69 13.52 1.43
CA THR A 118 -4.66 13.82 2.45
C THR A 118 -5.20 14.81 3.47
N ASP A 119 -5.74 15.93 2.99
CA ASP A 119 -6.31 16.98 3.85
C ASP A 119 -7.40 16.42 4.77
N GLN A 120 -8.23 15.48 4.28
CA GLN A 120 -9.28 14.83 5.06
C GLN A 120 -8.73 13.86 6.12
N THR A 121 -7.63 13.16 5.80
CA THR A 121 -6.99 12.23 6.75
C THR A 121 -6.33 13.01 7.88
N GLU A 122 -5.65 14.12 7.57
CA GLU A 122 -5.06 15.03 8.56
C GLU A 122 -6.13 15.65 9.48
N GLN A 123 -7.28 16.05 8.91
CA GLN A 123 -8.40 16.58 9.69
C GLN A 123 -9.07 15.52 10.58
N ALA A 124 -9.17 14.27 10.12
CA ALA A 124 -9.75 13.18 10.91
C ALA A 124 -8.86 12.80 12.11
N ASP A 125 -7.55 12.72 11.91
CA ASP A 125 -6.58 12.40 12.98
C ASP A 125 -6.48 13.52 14.02
N GLY A 126 -6.73 14.77 13.63
CA GLY A 126 -6.83 15.92 14.54
C GLY A 126 -8.14 15.99 15.34
N THR A 127 -9.23 15.40 14.84
CA THR A 127 -10.56 15.47 15.48
C THR A 127 -10.75 14.39 16.56
N ASP A 128 -10.11 13.22 16.41
CA ASP A 128 -10.20 12.09 17.38
C ASP A 128 -9.42 12.34 18.69
N ARG A 129 -8.59 13.38 18.74
CA ARG A 129 -7.82 13.77 19.95
C ARG A 129 -8.55 14.77 20.85
N ALA A 130 -9.71 15.27 20.44
CA ALA A 130 -10.52 16.21 21.20
C ALA A 130 -11.70 15.49 21.89
N ASP A 131 -11.42 14.67 22.89
CA ASP A 131 -12.47 14.13 23.77
C ASP A 131 -12.72 15.12 24.94
N PRO A 132 -13.98 15.48 25.25
CA PRO A 132 -14.32 16.44 26.28
C PRO A 132 -14.29 15.77 27.66
N ALA A 133 -13.64 16.46 28.60
CA ALA A 133 -13.69 16.13 30.02
C ALA A 133 -15.15 16.07 30.52
N GLY A 134 -15.50 14.94 31.13
CA GLY A 134 -16.63 14.78 32.05
C GLY A 134 -16.12 14.29 33.38
#